data_AF-A0A6B3S0G7-F1
#
_entry.id   AF-A0A6B3S0G7-F1
#
_cell.length_a   1.000
_cell.length_b   1.000
_cell.length_c   1.000
_cell.angle_alpha   90.00
_cell.angle_beta   90.00
_cell.angle_gamma   90.00
#
_symmetry.space_group_name_H-M   'P 1'
#
loop_
_entity.id
_entity.type
_entity.pdbx_description
1 polymer ?
#
loop_
_entity_poly.entity_id
_entity_poly.type
_entity_poly.pdbx_seq_one_letter_code
_entity_poly.pdbx_strand_id
1 'polypeptide(L)'
;MSSWLHRLAHANGVPPRYFGAVLGVAGETWSAQLDRHLPDSVRRLLLDHTAICPDEIDGLCLANSPLSTLRLRLRTRPQDAGTSTAQSCWLQFCPSCLGEDEVPYFRRSWTLATRVSCFRHGCRLRDRCPSCGQSLAPFRQARLVPQQYCAFCDAPLAKPTGPASTGARRLERLIDDLLRLDSAERAQDDRKSLAVQLMKHPVPVRTATSTVPFLSHRVRYNFFQRLSERQIEVRDPTERGPLTFWLGLARASENHKGLVGTLRDRLGETAGPGPASSSREPDLAALLRAAIRLHQSR
;
A
#
# COMPACT_ATOMS: atom_id res chain seq x y z
N MET A 1 -7.89 -9.41 -0.56
CA MET A 1 -8.61 -10.63 -0.94
C MET A 1 -7.64 -11.80 -1.15
N SER A 2 -6.64 -11.65 -2.03
CA SER A 2 -5.69 -12.70 -2.44
C SER A 2 -5.09 -13.52 -1.31
N SER A 3 -4.49 -12.85 -0.31
CA SER A 3 -3.85 -13.54 0.80
C SER A 3 -4.82 -14.33 1.69
N TRP A 4 -6.09 -13.88 1.79
CA TRP A 4 -7.13 -14.65 2.48
C TRP A 4 -7.51 -15.88 1.66
N LEU A 5 -7.70 -15.74 0.34
CA LEU A 5 -7.96 -16.87 -0.56
C LEU A 5 -6.82 -17.91 -0.54
N HIS A 6 -5.56 -17.49 -0.45
CA HIS A 6 -4.43 -18.42 -0.32
C HIS A 6 -4.45 -19.21 0.99
N ARG A 7 -4.89 -18.61 2.10
CA ARG A 7 -5.06 -19.32 3.37
C ARG A 7 -6.28 -20.23 3.34
N LEU A 8 -7.36 -19.79 2.73
CA LEU A 8 -8.56 -20.62 2.53
C LEU A 8 -8.21 -21.86 1.70
N ALA A 9 -7.46 -21.70 0.61
CA ALA A 9 -6.94 -22.81 -0.19
C ALA A 9 -6.13 -23.79 0.66
N HIS A 10 -5.15 -23.28 1.41
CA HIS A 10 -4.29 -24.08 2.27
C HIS A 10 -5.07 -24.83 3.36
N ALA A 11 -6.04 -24.17 4.01
CA ALA A 11 -6.89 -24.79 5.03
C ALA A 11 -7.76 -25.92 4.47
N ASN A 12 -8.08 -25.89 3.18
CA ASN A 12 -8.82 -26.92 2.47
C ASN A 12 -7.90 -27.94 1.75
N GLY A 13 -6.60 -27.95 2.05
CA GLY A 13 -5.66 -28.90 1.45
C GLY A 13 -5.33 -28.65 -0.03
N VAL A 14 -5.68 -27.47 -0.57
CA VAL A 14 -5.47 -27.13 -1.98
C VAL A 14 -4.31 -26.14 -2.11
N PRO A 15 -3.23 -26.48 -2.84
CA PRO A 15 -2.20 -25.50 -3.15
C PRO A 15 -2.75 -24.29 -3.93
N PRO A 16 -2.31 -23.05 -3.64
CA PRO A 16 -2.82 -21.85 -4.29
C PRO A 16 -2.85 -21.88 -5.83
N ARG A 17 -1.92 -22.60 -6.48
CA ARG A 17 -1.90 -22.77 -7.93
C ARG A 17 -3.20 -23.35 -8.48
N TYR A 18 -3.84 -24.27 -7.75
CA TYR A 18 -5.00 -25.02 -8.21
C TYR A 18 -6.32 -24.40 -7.72
N PHE A 19 -6.27 -23.55 -6.69
CA PHE A 19 -7.48 -23.00 -6.09
C PHE A 19 -8.26 -22.06 -7.01
N GLY A 20 -7.61 -21.37 -7.96
CA GLY A 20 -8.30 -20.58 -8.97
C GLY A 20 -9.32 -21.41 -9.77
N ALA A 21 -8.95 -22.65 -10.15
CA ALA A 21 -9.85 -23.55 -10.87
C ALA A 21 -11.06 -23.98 -10.01
N VAL A 22 -10.85 -24.19 -8.71
CA VAL A 22 -11.94 -24.49 -7.75
C VAL A 22 -12.95 -23.34 -7.68
N LEU A 23 -12.47 -22.10 -7.76
CA LEU A 23 -13.32 -20.90 -7.78
C LEU A 23 -13.94 -20.62 -9.16
N GLY A 24 -13.67 -21.44 -10.18
CA GLY A 24 -14.09 -21.18 -11.57
C GLY A 24 -13.36 -20.00 -12.23
N VAL A 25 -12.19 -19.61 -11.72
CA VAL A 25 -11.37 -18.50 -12.23
C VAL A 25 -10.10 -19.06 -12.85
N ALA A 26 -10.09 -19.18 -14.18
CA ALA A 26 -8.91 -19.61 -14.92
C ALA A 26 -7.88 -18.49 -15.05
N GLY A 27 -6.60 -18.86 -15.12
CA GLY A 27 -5.51 -17.96 -15.49
C GLY A 27 -4.37 -17.89 -14.48
N GLU A 28 -3.18 -17.59 -14.98
CA GLU A 28 -1.96 -17.62 -14.17
C GLU A 28 -1.95 -16.60 -13.05
N THR A 29 -2.79 -15.56 -13.05
CA THR A 29 -2.75 -14.48 -12.03
C THR A 29 -4.07 -14.31 -11.26
N TRP A 30 -4.89 -15.38 -11.22
CA TRP A 30 -6.25 -15.40 -10.68
C TRP A 30 -6.41 -14.60 -9.38
N SER A 31 -5.55 -14.82 -8.37
CA SER A 31 -5.74 -14.21 -7.05
C SER A 31 -5.58 -12.69 -7.03
N ALA A 32 -4.72 -12.12 -7.89
CA ALA A 32 -4.59 -10.66 -7.98
C ALA A 32 -5.67 -10.00 -8.83
N GLN A 33 -6.27 -10.75 -9.76
CA GLN A 33 -7.46 -10.27 -10.46
C GLN A 33 -8.60 -10.11 -9.44
N LEU A 34 -8.77 -11.10 -8.54
CA LEU A 34 -9.77 -11.07 -7.46
C LEU A 34 -9.54 -9.99 -6.40
N ASP A 35 -8.30 -9.51 -6.23
CA ASP A 35 -8.06 -8.31 -5.42
C ASP A 35 -8.70 -7.06 -6.04
N ARG A 36 -8.78 -6.95 -7.37
CA ARG A 36 -9.31 -5.75 -8.04
C ARG A 36 -10.77 -5.84 -8.42
N HIS A 37 -11.28 -7.03 -8.67
CA HIS A 37 -12.66 -7.26 -9.05
C HIS A 37 -13.04 -8.68 -8.67
N LEU A 38 -14.08 -8.83 -7.86
CA LEU A 38 -14.62 -10.11 -7.45
C LEU A 38 -15.87 -10.38 -8.30
N PRO A 39 -15.86 -11.37 -9.21
CA PRO A 39 -17.05 -11.72 -9.98
C PRO A 39 -18.17 -12.23 -9.06
N ASP A 40 -19.42 -11.93 -9.39
CA ASP A 40 -20.59 -12.33 -8.58
C ASP A 40 -20.71 -13.84 -8.38
N SER A 41 -20.26 -14.64 -9.36
CA SER A 41 -20.22 -16.10 -9.24
C SER A 41 -19.28 -16.55 -8.12
N VAL A 42 -18.08 -15.97 -8.07
CA VAL A 42 -17.09 -16.24 -7.02
C VAL A 42 -17.57 -15.70 -5.69
N ARG A 43 -18.16 -14.50 -5.68
CA ARG A 43 -18.73 -13.90 -4.46
C ARG A 43 -19.80 -14.80 -3.83
N ARG A 44 -20.75 -15.28 -4.63
CA ARG A 44 -21.79 -16.22 -4.18
C ARG A 44 -21.19 -17.50 -3.63
N LEU A 45 -20.26 -18.12 -4.37
CA LEU A 45 -19.57 -19.33 -3.91
C LEU A 45 -18.89 -19.12 -2.55
N LEU A 46 -18.22 -17.98 -2.33
CA LEU A 46 -17.59 -17.67 -1.05
C LEU A 46 -18.62 -17.46 0.06
N LEU A 47 -19.74 -16.79 -0.20
CA LEU A 47 -20.81 -16.60 0.79
C LEU A 47 -21.50 -17.91 1.17
N ASP A 48 -21.73 -18.79 0.20
CA ASP A 48 -22.44 -20.05 0.42
C ASP A 48 -21.60 -21.06 1.22
N HIS A 49 -20.26 -20.96 1.12
CA HIS A 49 -19.33 -21.92 1.71
C HIS A 49 -18.44 -21.35 2.81
N THR A 50 -18.61 -20.07 3.18
CA THR A 50 -17.88 -19.47 4.30
C THR A 50 -18.86 -18.77 5.24
N ALA A 51 -18.57 -18.76 6.54
CA ALA A 51 -19.37 -18.06 7.54
C ALA A 51 -19.07 -16.55 7.61
N ILE A 52 -18.58 -15.96 6.51
CA ILE A 52 -18.18 -14.55 6.44
C ILE A 52 -19.35 -13.72 5.94
N CYS A 53 -19.60 -12.57 6.55
CA CYS A 53 -20.72 -11.73 6.12
C CYS A 53 -20.40 -11.01 4.78
N PRO A 54 -21.43 -10.59 4.01
CA PRO A 54 -21.25 -9.87 2.75
C PRO A 54 -20.30 -8.67 2.83
N ASP A 55 -20.44 -7.85 3.87
CA ASP A 55 -19.64 -6.64 4.06
C ASP A 55 -18.15 -6.94 4.31
N GLU A 56 -17.85 -8.04 5.00
CA GLU A 56 -16.47 -8.49 5.23
C GLU A 56 -15.83 -8.96 3.92
N ILE A 57 -16.56 -9.73 3.09
CA ILE A 57 -16.06 -10.16 1.77
C ILE A 57 -15.80 -8.94 0.88
N ASP A 58 -16.73 -8.00 0.81
CA ASP A 58 -16.57 -6.79 0.00
C ASP A 58 -15.43 -5.91 0.53
N GLY A 59 -15.24 -5.87 1.84
CA GLY A 59 -14.11 -5.21 2.50
C GLY A 59 -12.75 -5.85 2.22
N LEU A 60 -12.69 -7.12 1.81
CA LEU A 60 -11.45 -7.76 1.38
C LEU A 60 -11.02 -7.32 -0.03
N CYS A 61 -11.94 -6.86 -0.87
CA CYS A 61 -11.65 -6.39 -2.23
C CYS A 61 -11.04 -4.97 -2.22
N LEU A 62 -10.17 -4.72 -3.20
CA LEU A 62 -9.51 -3.43 -3.37
C LEU A 62 -10.29 -2.50 -4.32
N ALA A 63 -11.26 -3.04 -5.07
CA ALA A 63 -12.06 -2.34 -6.08
C ALA A 63 -12.75 -1.09 -5.51
N ASN A 64 -13.37 -1.25 -4.35
CA ASN A 64 -14.23 -0.24 -3.73
C ASN A 64 -13.43 0.76 -2.86
N SER A 65 -12.09 0.70 -2.93
CA SER A 65 -11.21 1.59 -2.17
C SER A 65 -11.03 2.90 -2.94
N PRO A 66 -11.22 4.10 -2.34
CA PRO A 66 -10.89 5.38 -2.99
C PRO A 66 -9.41 5.47 -3.39
N LEU A 67 -8.56 4.69 -2.70
CA LEU A 67 -7.14 4.55 -2.97
C LEU A 67 -6.80 3.51 -4.06
N SER A 68 -7.76 2.98 -4.81
CA SER A 68 -7.56 1.91 -5.79
C SER A 68 -6.52 2.26 -6.87
N THR A 69 -6.47 3.52 -7.29
CA THR A 69 -5.51 4.07 -8.27
C THR A 69 -4.08 4.11 -7.75
N LEU A 70 -3.89 4.27 -6.44
CA LEU A 70 -2.59 4.26 -5.77
C LEU A 70 -2.08 2.87 -5.41
N ARG A 71 -2.84 1.81 -5.69
CA ARG A 71 -2.39 0.46 -5.40
C ARG A 71 -1.41 -0.03 -6.46
N LEU A 72 -0.41 -0.77 -6.00
CA LEU A 72 0.62 -1.38 -6.83
C LEU A 72 -0.02 -2.19 -7.96
N ARG A 73 0.56 -2.08 -9.16
CA ARG A 73 0.01 -2.71 -10.34
C ARG A 73 0.63 -4.10 -10.52
N LEU A 74 -0.24 -5.10 -10.65
CA LEU A 74 0.11 -6.38 -11.27
C LEU A 74 0.46 -6.15 -12.75
N ARG A 75 1.66 -6.57 -13.13
CA ARG A 75 2.07 -6.81 -14.53
C ARG A 75 1.99 -8.31 -14.78
N THR A 76 1.18 -8.71 -15.75
CA THR A 76 0.92 -10.11 -16.11
C THR A 76 2.02 -10.72 -16.98
N ARG A 77 2.96 -9.92 -17.47
CA ARG A 77 4.05 -10.43 -18.31
C ARG A 77 5.10 -11.14 -17.45
N PRO A 78 5.49 -12.37 -17.78
CA PRO A 78 6.59 -13.07 -17.12
C PRO A 78 7.82 -12.18 -17.08
N GLN A 79 8.54 -12.21 -15.96
CA GLN A 79 9.88 -11.63 -15.90
C GLN A 79 10.82 -12.54 -16.66
N ASP A 80 11.03 -12.23 -17.94
CA ASP A 80 12.16 -12.77 -18.69
C ASP A 80 13.45 -12.35 -17.97
N ALA A 81 14.47 -13.22 -17.99
CA ALA A 81 15.80 -12.89 -17.49
C ALA A 81 16.35 -11.68 -18.27
N GLY A 82 16.22 -10.48 -17.70
CA GLY A 82 16.50 -9.21 -18.37
C GLY A 82 15.46 -8.11 -18.11
N THR A 83 14.31 -8.44 -17.53
CA THR A 83 13.31 -7.43 -17.14
C THR A 83 13.81 -6.48 -16.05
N SER A 84 13.51 -5.20 -16.22
CA SER A 84 14.00 -4.12 -15.34
C SER A 84 13.53 -4.31 -13.89
N THR A 85 14.49 -4.42 -12.97
CA THR A 85 14.27 -4.39 -11.50
C THR A 85 13.64 -3.09 -10.99
N ALA A 86 13.44 -2.10 -11.87
CA ALA A 86 12.74 -0.86 -11.56
C ALA A 86 11.20 -1.00 -11.56
N GLN A 87 10.65 -2.11 -12.04
CA GLN A 87 9.20 -2.29 -12.19
C GLN A 87 8.51 -2.80 -10.90
N SER A 88 7.29 -2.32 -10.66
CA SER A 88 6.46 -2.71 -9.51
C SER A 88 6.11 -4.18 -9.49
N CYS A 89 6.13 -4.77 -8.29
CA CYS A 89 5.41 -6.00 -8.00
C CYS A 89 4.07 -5.63 -7.34
N TRP A 90 3.02 -6.39 -7.60
CA TRP A 90 1.69 -6.10 -7.04
C TRP A 90 1.63 -6.29 -5.52
N LEU A 91 2.51 -7.15 -4.99
CA LEU A 91 2.56 -7.56 -3.60
C LEU A 91 3.88 -7.13 -2.96
N GLN A 92 3.79 -6.83 -1.67
CA GLN A 92 4.92 -6.49 -0.81
C GLN A 92 4.70 -7.05 0.57
N PHE A 93 5.78 -7.15 1.35
CA PHE A 93 5.72 -7.73 2.68
C PHE A 93 6.77 -7.18 3.63
N CYS A 94 6.46 -7.29 4.92
CA CYS A 94 7.43 -7.18 5.99
C CYS A 94 7.90 -8.58 6.36
N PRO A 95 9.21 -8.89 6.29
CA PRO A 95 9.71 -10.21 6.67
C PRO A 95 9.48 -10.53 8.16
N SER A 96 9.59 -9.54 9.04
CA SER A 96 9.35 -9.71 10.48
C SER A 96 7.87 -10.03 10.77
N CYS A 97 6.92 -9.33 10.14
CA CYS A 97 5.50 -9.71 10.24
C CYS A 97 5.27 -11.16 9.78
N LEU A 98 5.80 -11.54 8.61
CA LEU A 98 5.59 -12.90 8.12
C LEU A 98 6.21 -13.97 9.06
N GLY A 99 7.31 -13.67 9.75
CA GLY A 99 7.94 -14.59 10.69
C GLY A 99 7.31 -14.62 12.08
N GLU A 100 6.64 -13.53 12.50
CA GLU A 100 6.00 -13.41 13.83
C GLU A 100 4.51 -13.77 13.83
N ASP A 101 3.83 -13.62 12.69
CA ASP A 101 2.40 -13.90 12.60
C ASP A 101 2.16 -15.41 12.74
N GLU A 102 1.30 -15.82 13.69
CA GLU A 102 0.90 -17.22 13.89
C GLU A 102 0.34 -17.83 12.59
N VAL A 103 -0.48 -17.04 11.89
CA VAL A 103 -0.98 -17.36 10.55
C VAL A 103 -0.50 -16.29 9.57
N PRO A 104 0.64 -16.47 8.88
CA PRO A 104 1.25 -15.46 8.03
C PRO A 104 0.36 -14.99 6.89
N TYR A 105 0.33 -13.68 6.62
CA TYR A 105 -0.43 -13.11 5.52
C TYR A 105 0.13 -11.80 4.95
N PHE A 106 -0.20 -11.54 3.68
CA PHE A 106 0.09 -10.27 3.02
C PHE A 106 -0.98 -9.25 3.37
N ARG A 107 -0.57 -8.16 4.02
CA ARG A 107 -1.49 -7.12 4.52
C ARG A 107 -1.97 -6.23 3.38
N ARG A 108 -3.26 -5.87 3.43
CA ARG A 108 -3.90 -4.97 2.44
C ARG A 108 -3.23 -3.61 2.33
N SER A 109 -2.67 -3.09 3.42
CA SER A 109 -1.97 -1.80 3.45
C SER A 109 -0.64 -1.82 2.72
N TRP A 110 0.01 -2.98 2.59
CA TRP A 110 1.26 -3.13 1.85
C TRP A 110 1.10 -3.01 0.34
N THR A 111 -0.13 -3.09 -0.17
CA THR A 111 -0.37 -2.89 -1.61
C THR A 111 -0.48 -1.41 -1.99
N LEU A 112 -0.44 -0.47 -1.04
CA LEU A 112 -0.41 0.97 -1.35
C LEU A 112 0.99 1.34 -1.85
N ALA A 113 1.06 2.04 -2.99
CA ALA A 113 2.34 2.41 -3.58
C ALA A 113 3.11 3.46 -2.78
N THR A 114 2.48 4.15 -1.84
CA THR A 114 3.17 5.04 -0.89
C THR A 114 3.76 4.26 0.29
N ARG A 115 3.35 3.00 0.48
CA ARG A 115 3.87 2.13 1.54
C ARG A 115 5.24 1.55 1.14
N VAL A 116 6.29 2.00 1.81
CA VAL A 116 7.69 1.60 1.65
C VAL A 116 8.29 1.00 2.93
N SER A 117 7.65 1.17 4.10
CA SER A 117 8.09 0.59 5.37
C SER A 117 6.98 -0.14 6.12
N CYS A 118 7.37 -1.04 7.02
CA CYS A 118 6.44 -1.66 7.95
C CYS A 118 6.12 -0.68 9.09
N PHE A 119 4.84 -0.38 9.34
CA PHE A 119 4.48 0.52 10.45
C PHE A 119 4.63 -0.11 11.83
N ARG A 120 4.60 -1.46 11.90
CA ARG A 120 4.86 -2.22 13.13
C ARG A 120 6.35 -2.30 13.43
N HIS A 121 7.14 -2.81 12.48
CA HIS A 121 8.57 -3.11 12.71
C HIS A 121 9.53 -2.00 12.29
N GLY A 122 9.08 -1.00 11.54
CA GLY A 122 9.95 0.07 11.02
C GLY A 122 10.99 -0.38 10.00
N CYS A 123 10.97 -1.64 9.55
CA CYS A 123 11.88 -2.16 8.54
C CYS A 123 11.42 -1.83 7.12
N ARG A 124 12.33 -1.90 6.15
CA ARG A 124 11.99 -1.79 4.72
C ARG A 124 11.08 -2.94 4.31
N LEU A 125 10.02 -2.67 3.55
CA LEU A 125 9.27 -3.75 2.91
C LEU A 125 10.12 -4.41 1.81
N ARG A 126 9.68 -5.57 1.34
CA ARG A 126 10.23 -6.27 0.17
C ARG A 126 9.11 -6.60 -0.80
N ASP A 127 9.45 -6.61 -2.08
CA ASP A 127 8.53 -7.00 -3.17
C ASP A 127 9.05 -8.20 -3.97
N ARG A 128 10.20 -8.75 -3.56
CA ARG A 128 10.93 -9.84 -4.19
C ARG A 128 11.44 -10.83 -3.15
N CYS A 129 11.65 -12.08 -3.59
CA CYS A 129 12.28 -13.10 -2.77
C CYS A 129 13.73 -12.71 -2.45
N PRO A 130 14.17 -12.76 -1.18
CA PRO A 130 15.55 -12.48 -0.81
C PRO A 130 16.55 -13.57 -1.22
N SER A 131 16.09 -14.74 -1.64
CA SER A 131 16.95 -15.86 -2.07
C SER A 131 17.14 -15.89 -3.58
N CYS A 132 16.06 -15.76 -4.37
CA CYS A 132 16.13 -15.90 -5.83
C CYS A 132 15.84 -14.59 -6.61
N GLY A 133 15.47 -13.50 -5.93
CA GLY A 133 15.19 -12.20 -6.58
C GLY A 133 13.89 -12.11 -7.40
N GLN A 134 13.19 -13.22 -7.59
CA GLN A 134 11.90 -13.25 -8.29
C GLN A 134 10.84 -12.44 -7.54
N SER A 135 9.94 -11.78 -8.28
CA SER A 135 8.78 -11.11 -7.68
C SER A 135 7.84 -12.10 -7.05
N LEU A 136 7.08 -11.65 -6.06
CA LEU A 136 6.14 -12.50 -5.37
C LEU A 136 5.03 -12.99 -6.31
N ALA A 137 4.87 -14.31 -6.37
CA ALA A 137 3.78 -14.96 -7.07
C ALA A 137 3.12 -16.08 -6.24
N PRO A 138 2.49 -15.79 -5.08
CA PRO A 138 1.95 -16.84 -4.21
C PRO A 138 0.90 -17.72 -4.90
N PHE A 139 0.19 -17.17 -5.87
CA PHE A 139 -0.75 -17.89 -6.74
C PHE A 139 -0.12 -18.95 -7.64
N ARG A 140 1.21 -18.98 -7.81
CA ARG A 140 1.92 -20.07 -8.51
C ARG A 140 2.33 -21.21 -7.60
N GLN A 141 2.10 -21.09 -6.28
CA GLN A 141 2.52 -22.10 -5.31
C GLN A 141 1.79 -23.43 -5.56
N ALA A 142 2.54 -24.42 -6.04
CA ALA A 142 2.04 -25.74 -6.39
C ALA A 142 2.11 -26.73 -5.22
N ARG A 143 2.84 -26.40 -4.16
CA ARG A 143 2.99 -27.22 -2.96
C ARG A 143 2.01 -26.75 -1.88
N LEU A 144 1.56 -27.66 -1.03
CA LEU A 144 0.76 -27.34 0.14
C LEU A 144 1.67 -26.79 1.26
N VAL A 145 2.12 -25.55 1.07
CA VAL A 145 2.95 -24.83 2.04
C VAL A 145 2.35 -23.44 2.30
N PRO A 146 2.57 -22.88 3.51
CA PRO A 146 2.09 -21.53 3.82
C PRO A 146 2.65 -20.47 2.86
N GLN A 147 1.94 -19.35 2.72
CA GLN A 147 2.31 -18.28 1.79
C GLN A 147 3.59 -17.51 2.15
N GLN A 148 4.25 -17.86 3.26
CA GLN A 148 5.55 -17.30 3.66
C GLN A 148 6.74 -17.94 2.92
N TYR A 149 6.50 -18.91 2.04
CA TYR A 149 7.52 -19.55 1.21
C TYR A 149 7.44 -19.05 -0.24
N CYS A 150 8.59 -18.88 -0.87
CA CYS A 150 8.66 -18.45 -2.26
C CYS A 150 8.11 -19.52 -3.21
N ALA A 151 7.16 -19.18 -4.07
CA ALA A 151 6.59 -20.11 -5.06
C ALA A 151 7.57 -20.55 -6.17
N PHE A 152 8.79 -20.01 -6.22
CA PHE A 152 9.79 -20.31 -7.26
C PHE A 152 11.00 -21.09 -6.75
N CYS A 153 11.45 -20.83 -5.53
CA CYS A 153 12.66 -21.45 -4.98
C CYS A 153 12.45 -22.09 -3.61
N ASP A 154 11.19 -22.11 -3.12
CA ASP A 154 10.78 -22.64 -1.82
C ASP A 154 11.48 -22.05 -0.59
N ALA A 155 12.36 -21.06 -0.76
CA ALA A 155 13.02 -20.43 0.37
C ALA A 155 12.03 -19.58 1.20
N PRO A 156 12.23 -19.53 2.54
CA PRO A 156 11.46 -18.63 3.41
C PRO A 156 11.59 -17.17 2.99
N LEU A 157 10.47 -16.46 2.91
CA LEU A 157 10.42 -15.03 2.64
C LEU A 157 10.82 -14.20 3.87
N ALA A 158 10.61 -14.73 5.09
CA ALA A 158 10.82 -14.08 6.37
C ALA A 158 12.30 -13.78 6.74
N LYS A 159 13.21 -13.71 5.76
CA LYS A 159 14.60 -13.30 6.02
C LYS A 159 14.65 -11.83 6.46
N PRO A 160 15.33 -11.48 7.56
CA PRO A 160 15.40 -10.11 8.07
C PRO A 160 15.86 -9.09 7.03
N THR A 161 15.44 -7.84 7.21
CA THR A 161 15.81 -6.70 6.37
C THR A 161 16.13 -5.50 7.24
N GLY A 162 17.05 -4.65 6.77
CA GLY A 162 17.48 -3.47 7.53
C GLY A 162 16.33 -2.46 7.79
N PRO A 163 16.50 -1.60 8.81
CA PRO A 163 15.54 -0.57 9.15
C PRO A 163 15.29 0.37 7.97
N ALA A 164 14.08 0.92 7.87
CA ALA A 164 13.78 2.02 6.95
C ALA A 164 14.23 3.35 7.57
N SER A 165 14.67 4.29 6.74
CA SER A 165 15.12 5.60 7.23
C SER A 165 14.00 6.33 7.97
N THR A 166 14.36 7.05 9.04
CA THR A 166 13.40 7.81 9.84
C THR A 166 12.66 8.85 9.00
N GLY A 167 13.37 9.54 8.09
CA GLY A 167 12.78 10.51 7.17
C GLY A 167 11.75 9.89 6.22
N ALA A 168 12.10 8.78 5.56
CA ALA A 168 11.16 8.09 4.66
C ALA A 168 9.91 7.60 5.40
N ARG A 169 10.08 7.09 6.63
CA ARG A 169 8.97 6.67 7.50
C ARG A 169 8.06 7.83 7.89
N ARG A 170 8.62 9.00 8.23
CA ARG A 170 7.82 10.19 8.57
C ARG A 170 7.03 10.69 7.37
N LEU A 171 7.67 10.80 6.21
CA LEU A 171 7.03 11.18 4.96
C LEU A 171 5.88 10.22 4.59
N GLU A 172 6.16 8.92 4.62
CA GLU A 172 5.16 7.88 4.36
C GLU A 172 3.97 7.94 5.33
N ARG A 173 4.22 8.19 6.62
CA ARG A 173 3.15 8.34 7.63
C ARG A 173 2.30 9.57 7.37
N LEU A 174 2.91 10.71 7.06
CA LEU A 174 2.18 11.91 6.68
C LEU A 174 1.28 11.62 5.48
N ILE A 175 1.80 11.00 4.43
CA ILE A 175 1.02 10.65 3.24
C ILE A 175 -0.12 9.68 3.60
N ASP A 176 0.13 8.65 4.42
CA ASP A 176 -0.91 7.70 4.86
C ASP A 176 -2.03 8.41 5.65
N ASP A 177 -1.68 9.34 6.53
CA ASP A 177 -2.62 10.10 7.33
C ASP A 177 -3.45 11.06 6.47
N LEU A 178 -2.82 11.77 5.54
CA LEU A 178 -3.52 12.65 4.59
C LEU A 178 -4.46 11.85 3.69
N LEU A 179 -4.04 10.68 3.21
CA LEU A 179 -4.90 9.80 2.40
C LEU A 179 -6.10 9.27 3.19
N ARG A 180 -5.95 9.02 4.49
CA ARG A 180 -7.07 8.61 5.36
C ARG A 180 -8.07 9.75 5.53
N LEU A 181 -7.60 10.97 5.78
CA LEU A 181 -8.43 12.17 5.87
C LEU A 181 -9.18 12.43 4.56
N ASP A 182 -8.47 12.43 3.44
CA ASP A 182 -9.02 12.61 2.08
C ASP A 182 -10.08 11.55 1.75
N SER A 183 -9.91 10.31 2.21
CA SER A 183 -10.90 9.24 2.01
C SER A 183 -12.13 9.31 2.93
N ALA A 184 -12.05 10.04 4.05
CA ALA A 184 -13.13 10.17 5.02
C ALA A 184 -14.05 11.36 4.70
N GLU A 185 -13.53 12.41 4.07
CA GLU A 185 -14.33 13.50 3.51
C GLU A 185 -15.05 12.98 2.26
N ARG A 186 -16.38 12.81 2.34
CA ARG A 186 -17.19 12.26 1.24
C ARG A 186 -17.06 13.13 -0.03
N ALA A 187 -16.27 12.66 -1.00
CA ALA A 187 -16.28 12.98 -2.43
C ALA A 187 -16.74 14.40 -2.81
N GLN A 188 -15.89 15.40 -2.59
CA GLN A 188 -15.94 16.65 -3.34
C GLN A 188 -14.85 16.61 -4.43
N ASP A 189 -15.28 16.30 -5.66
CA ASP A 189 -14.49 16.27 -6.89
C ASP A 189 -13.26 15.35 -6.84
N ASP A 190 -13.41 14.10 -7.32
CA ASP A 190 -12.35 13.08 -7.44
C ASP A 190 -11.05 13.62 -8.08
N ARG A 191 -11.13 14.65 -8.93
CA ARG A 191 -9.96 15.27 -9.59
C ARG A 191 -9.01 15.98 -8.62
N LYS A 192 -9.49 16.36 -7.43
CA LYS A 192 -8.74 17.06 -6.38
C LYS A 192 -8.21 16.13 -5.29
N SER A 193 -8.65 14.87 -5.23
CA SER A 193 -8.19 13.91 -4.23
C SER A 193 -6.66 13.80 -4.19
N LEU A 194 -6.10 13.63 -2.99
CA LEU A 194 -4.66 13.45 -2.82
C LEU A 194 -4.17 12.22 -3.60
N ALA A 195 -5.00 11.18 -3.68
CA ALA A 195 -4.71 9.99 -4.47
C ALA A 195 -4.46 10.33 -5.95
N VAL A 196 -5.29 11.18 -6.55
CA VAL A 196 -5.11 11.65 -7.93
C VAL A 196 -3.91 12.59 -8.07
N GLN A 197 -3.64 13.46 -7.09
CA GLN A 197 -2.46 14.34 -7.14
C GLN A 197 -1.15 13.54 -7.12
N LEU A 198 -1.04 12.53 -6.27
CA LEU A 198 0.10 11.61 -6.24
C LEU A 198 0.30 10.87 -7.57
N MET A 199 -0.76 10.67 -8.34
CA MET A 199 -0.69 10.10 -9.70
C MET A 199 -0.29 11.11 -10.77
N LYS A 200 -0.60 12.40 -10.59
CA LYS A 200 -0.26 13.48 -11.54
C LYS A 200 1.21 13.93 -11.45
N HIS A 201 1.87 13.67 -10.32
CA HIS A 201 3.25 14.09 -10.07
C HIS A 201 4.23 12.91 -10.18
N PRO A 202 4.77 12.61 -11.38
CA PRO A 202 5.66 11.48 -11.56
C PRO A 202 6.99 11.66 -10.84
N VAL A 203 7.60 10.52 -10.50
CA VAL A 203 8.90 10.40 -9.86
C VAL A 203 9.99 10.25 -10.91
N PRO A 204 11.11 10.99 -10.81
CA PRO A 204 12.27 10.78 -11.68
C PRO A 204 12.91 9.41 -11.44
N VAL A 205 13.19 8.69 -12.53
CA VAL A 205 13.87 7.39 -12.54
C VAL A 205 14.99 7.45 -13.56
N ARG A 206 16.21 7.75 -13.10
CA ARG A 206 17.39 7.98 -13.95
C ARG A 206 17.08 9.08 -14.99
N THR A 207 16.92 8.72 -16.26
CA THR A 207 16.64 9.63 -17.38
C THR A 207 15.16 9.72 -17.75
N ALA A 208 14.29 8.93 -17.11
CA ALA A 208 12.85 8.89 -17.39
C ALA A 208 12.03 9.34 -16.17
N THR A 209 10.70 9.40 -16.32
CA THR A 209 9.76 9.63 -15.23
C THR A 209 8.70 8.52 -15.20
N SER A 210 8.19 8.20 -14.01
CA SER A 210 7.10 7.24 -13.85
C SER A 210 6.30 7.52 -12.57
N THR A 211 5.06 7.06 -12.50
CA THR A 211 4.23 7.26 -11.31
C THR A 211 4.49 6.18 -10.27
N VAL A 212 4.33 6.52 -9.00
CA VAL A 212 4.72 5.69 -7.85
C VAL A 212 4.21 4.24 -7.95
N PRO A 213 2.95 3.95 -8.34
CA PRO A 213 2.45 2.56 -8.37
C PRO A 213 3.10 1.62 -9.38
N PHE A 214 3.85 2.14 -10.35
CA PHE A 214 4.54 1.34 -11.38
C PHE A 214 5.99 1.05 -11.03
N LEU A 215 6.48 1.59 -9.91
CA LEU A 215 7.85 1.48 -9.47
C LEU A 215 8.05 0.34 -8.48
N SER A 216 9.19 -0.34 -8.59
CA SER A 216 9.61 -1.34 -7.62
C SER A 216 9.75 -0.73 -6.23
N HIS A 217 9.67 -1.56 -5.20
CA HIS A 217 9.91 -1.11 -3.83
C HIS A 217 11.24 -0.38 -3.69
N ARG A 218 12.32 -0.93 -4.27
CA ARG A 218 13.65 -0.32 -4.21
C ARG A 218 13.66 1.12 -4.73
N VAL A 219 13.01 1.37 -5.87
CA VAL A 219 12.97 2.72 -6.48
C VAL A 219 12.14 3.67 -5.62
N ARG A 220 10.94 3.25 -5.19
CA ARG A 220 10.07 4.08 -4.33
C ARG A 220 10.72 4.42 -3.00
N TYR A 221 11.32 3.43 -2.34
CA TYR A 221 12.01 3.62 -1.07
C TYR A 221 13.20 4.58 -1.22
N ASN A 222 14.06 4.38 -2.22
CA ASN A 222 15.19 5.29 -2.46
C ASN A 222 14.72 6.72 -2.76
N PHE A 223 13.63 6.89 -3.51
CA PHE A 223 13.06 8.21 -3.75
C PHE A 223 12.60 8.87 -2.45
N PHE A 224 11.82 8.17 -1.62
CA PHE A 224 11.32 8.70 -0.35
C PHE A 224 12.46 9.02 0.61
N GLN A 225 13.47 8.16 0.68
CA GLN A 225 14.67 8.37 1.48
C GLN A 225 15.40 9.64 1.05
N ARG A 226 15.81 9.72 -0.22
CA ARG A 226 16.55 10.88 -0.76
C ARG A 226 15.78 12.18 -0.62
N LEU A 227 14.47 12.14 -0.84
CA LEU A 227 13.58 13.29 -0.71
C LEU A 227 13.55 13.78 0.75
N SER A 228 13.44 12.86 1.72
CA SER A 228 13.44 13.20 3.15
C SER A 228 14.81 13.65 3.68
N GLU A 229 15.89 13.21 3.05
CA GLU A 229 17.28 13.55 3.40
C GLU A 229 17.79 14.78 2.62
N ARG A 230 16.90 15.48 1.90
CA ARG A 230 17.21 16.69 1.09
C ARG A 230 18.30 16.46 0.03
N GLN A 231 18.40 15.23 -0.50
CA GLN A 231 19.35 14.83 -1.55
C GLN A 231 18.75 14.95 -2.98
N ILE A 232 17.62 15.66 -3.10
CA ILE A 232 16.95 15.97 -4.36
C ILE A 232 16.81 17.48 -4.44
N GLU A 233 17.57 18.09 -5.33
CA GLU A 233 17.54 19.53 -5.59
C GLU A 233 16.70 19.83 -6.83
N VAL A 234 15.96 20.94 -6.79
CA VAL A 234 15.28 21.49 -7.98
C VAL A 234 16.21 22.52 -8.59
N ARG A 235 16.54 22.37 -9.87
CA ARG A 235 17.40 23.33 -10.58
C ARG A 235 16.77 24.74 -10.67
N ASP A 236 15.44 24.82 -10.71
CA ASP A 236 14.69 26.09 -10.69
C ASP A 236 13.49 26.03 -9.72
N PRO A 237 13.51 26.78 -8.59
CA PRO A 237 12.39 26.86 -7.64
C PRO A 237 11.10 27.48 -8.21
N THR A 238 11.19 28.23 -9.31
CA THR A 238 10.05 28.92 -9.95
C THR A 238 9.32 28.02 -10.96
N GLU A 239 9.98 26.98 -11.47
CA GLU A 239 9.33 25.91 -12.22
C GLU A 239 8.45 25.08 -11.27
N ARG A 240 7.13 25.17 -11.43
CA ARG A 240 6.15 24.26 -10.79
C ARG A 240 6.23 22.86 -11.40
N GLY A 241 7.39 22.20 -11.28
CA GLY A 241 7.63 20.86 -11.77
C GLY A 241 7.07 19.77 -10.83
N PRO A 242 6.96 18.50 -11.28
CA PRO A 242 6.43 17.39 -10.49
C PRO A 242 7.09 17.19 -9.11
N LEU A 243 8.36 17.56 -8.97
CA LEU A 243 9.13 17.43 -7.73
C LEU A 243 8.73 18.44 -6.65
N THR A 244 8.16 19.59 -7.01
CA THR A 244 7.77 20.63 -6.05
C THR A 244 6.71 20.12 -5.08
N PHE A 245 5.74 19.36 -5.59
CA PHE A 245 4.72 18.68 -4.79
C PHE A 245 5.33 17.71 -3.77
N TRP A 246 6.25 16.85 -4.23
CA TRP A 246 6.94 15.88 -3.38
C TRP A 246 7.79 16.56 -2.30
N LEU A 247 8.52 17.62 -2.66
CA LEU A 247 9.32 18.41 -1.70
C LEU A 247 8.44 19.12 -0.67
N GLY A 248 7.25 19.58 -1.07
CA GLY A 248 6.25 20.11 -0.14
C GLY A 248 5.83 19.09 0.92
N LEU A 249 5.51 17.86 0.50
CA LEU A 249 5.20 16.76 1.41
C LEU A 249 6.39 16.41 2.32
N ALA A 250 7.60 16.40 1.79
CA ALA A 250 8.81 16.12 2.57
C ALA A 250 9.05 17.17 3.66
N ARG A 251 8.96 18.46 3.32
CA ARG A 251 9.05 19.56 4.30
C ARG A 251 7.96 19.48 5.37
N ALA A 252 6.72 19.22 4.96
CA ALA A 252 5.60 19.06 5.89
C ALA A 252 5.81 17.86 6.84
N SER A 253 6.48 16.80 6.38
CA SER A 253 6.74 15.60 7.18
C SER A 253 7.76 15.79 8.30
N GLU A 254 8.63 16.81 8.22
CA GLU A 254 9.63 17.10 9.26
C GLU A 254 8.97 17.43 10.60
N ASN A 255 7.84 18.13 10.56
CA ASN A 255 7.06 18.56 11.72
C ASN A 255 5.88 17.63 12.05
N HIS A 256 5.69 16.56 11.28
CA HIS A 256 4.53 15.68 11.44
C HIS A 256 4.69 14.74 12.64
N LYS A 257 3.76 14.85 13.61
CA LYS A 257 3.73 14.03 14.84
C LYS A 257 2.82 12.80 14.76
N GLY A 258 2.21 12.51 13.61
CA GLY A 258 1.29 11.38 13.43
C GLY A 258 -0.15 11.70 13.84
N LEU A 259 -1.10 11.40 12.94
CA LEU A 259 -2.52 11.60 13.16
C LEU A 259 -3.11 10.62 14.19
N VAL A 260 -2.60 9.39 14.23
CA VAL A 260 -3.04 8.35 15.17
C VAL A 260 -2.71 8.69 16.63
N GLY A 261 -1.56 9.30 16.91
CA GLY A 261 -1.24 9.77 18.26
C GLY A 261 -2.17 10.90 18.69
N THR A 262 -2.37 11.86 17.79
CA THR A 262 -3.22 13.03 18.00
C THR A 262 -4.70 12.67 18.21
N LEU A 263 -5.24 11.69 17.46
CA LEU A 263 -6.61 11.19 17.65
C LEU A 263 -6.75 10.31 18.89
N ARG A 264 -5.71 9.54 19.27
CA ARG A 264 -5.73 8.74 20.51
C ARG A 264 -5.75 9.63 21.75
N ASP A 265 -4.95 10.69 21.75
CA ASP A 265 -4.92 11.66 22.84
C ASP A 265 -6.29 12.38 22.94
N ARG A 266 -6.89 12.74 21.80
CA ARG A 266 -8.22 13.37 21.75
C ARG A 266 -9.37 12.44 22.12
N LEU A 267 -9.35 11.17 21.71
CA LEU A 267 -10.36 10.18 22.11
C LEU A 267 -10.25 9.81 23.59
N GLY A 268 -9.08 10.00 24.21
CA GLY A 268 -8.92 9.97 25.67
C GLY A 268 -9.52 11.19 26.38
N GLU A 269 -9.63 12.34 25.70
CA GLU A 269 -10.14 13.60 26.25
C GLU A 269 -11.63 13.86 25.95
N THR A 270 -12.19 13.36 24.84
CA THR A 270 -13.59 13.61 24.43
C THR A 270 -14.52 12.45 24.79
N ALA A 271 -14.75 12.24 26.09
CA ALA A 271 -15.97 11.60 26.58
C ALA A 271 -16.97 12.70 26.98
N GLY A 272 -17.58 13.34 25.99
CA GLY A 272 -18.60 14.39 26.21
C GLY A 272 -19.20 14.86 24.89
N PRO A 273 -20.53 14.95 24.74
CA PRO A 273 -21.18 15.22 23.47
C PRO A 273 -21.33 16.74 23.23
N GLY A 274 -20.97 17.20 22.04
CA GLY A 274 -21.23 18.57 21.59
C GLY A 274 -21.30 18.66 20.06
N PRO A 275 -22.24 19.44 19.49
CA PRO A 275 -22.71 19.24 18.12
C PRO A 275 -21.89 20.00 17.07
N ALA A 276 -21.95 19.47 15.85
CA ALA A 276 -21.25 19.97 14.66
C ALA A 276 -21.87 21.26 14.10
N SER A 277 -21.01 22.13 13.58
CA SER A 277 -21.42 23.24 12.71
C SER A 277 -20.35 23.58 11.65
N SER A 278 -20.85 23.58 10.40
CA SER A 278 -20.55 24.50 9.29
C SER A 278 -19.14 24.55 8.66
N SER A 279 -19.07 23.88 7.50
CA SER A 279 -18.57 24.34 6.18
C SER A 279 -17.46 25.39 6.09
N ARG A 280 -16.33 24.99 5.49
CA ARG A 280 -15.59 25.76 4.46
C ARG A 280 -14.58 24.85 3.75
N GLU A 281 -14.59 24.91 2.42
CA GLU A 281 -13.72 24.16 1.50
C GLU A 281 -12.23 24.19 1.90
N PRO A 282 -11.47 23.09 1.73
CA PRO A 282 -10.05 23.14 1.98
C PRO A 282 -9.18 23.14 0.70
N ASP A 283 -8.53 24.27 0.46
CA ASP A 283 -7.26 24.39 -0.28
C ASP A 283 -6.17 23.53 0.43
N LEU A 284 -5.14 23.03 -0.26
CA LEU A 284 -4.02 22.31 0.38
C LEU A 284 -3.40 23.15 1.51
N ALA A 285 -3.38 24.47 1.33
CA ALA A 285 -2.98 25.39 2.39
C ALA A 285 -4.00 25.44 3.53
N ALA A 286 -5.29 25.20 3.32
CA ALA A 286 -6.30 25.07 4.36
C ALA A 286 -6.22 23.74 5.12
N LEU A 287 -5.89 22.61 4.47
CA LEU A 287 -5.58 21.34 5.14
C LEU A 287 -4.31 21.44 5.98
N LEU A 288 -3.26 22.06 5.44
CA LEU A 288 -2.03 22.36 6.19
C LEU A 288 -2.31 23.37 7.32
N ARG A 289 -3.13 24.39 7.11
CA ARG A 289 -3.58 25.33 8.16
C ARG A 289 -4.49 24.66 9.19
N ALA A 290 -5.28 23.65 8.84
CA ALA A 290 -6.05 22.87 9.80
C ALA A 290 -5.12 22.02 10.67
N ALA A 291 -4.14 21.35 10.07
CA ALA A 291 -3.08 20.64 10.79
C ALA A 291 -2.24 21.56 11.70
N ILE A 292 -1.96 22.80 11.26
CA ILE A 292 -1.24 23.83 12.05
C ILE A 292 -2.13 24.42 13.16
N ARG A 293 -3.41 24.71 12.90
CA ARG A 293 -4.35 25.24 13.92
C ARG A 293 -4.58 24.26 15.07
N LEU A 294 -4.65 22.97 14.77
CA LEU A 294 -4.67 21.90 15.78
C LEU A 294 -3.38 21.86 16.63
N HIS A 295 -2.29 22.43 16.13
CA HIS A 295 -1.01 22.54 16.83
C HIS A 295 -0.89 23.82 17.68
N GLN A 296 -1.67 24.86 17.37
CA GLN A 296 -1.58 26.20 17.98
C GLN A 296 -2.69 26.50 18.99
N SER A 297 -3.76 25.68 19.05
CA SER A 297 -4.78 25.76 20.10
C SER A 297 -4.46 24.87 21.31
N ARG A 298 -3.19 24.85 21.72
CA ARG A 298 -2.72 24.36 23.01
C ARG A 298 -2.08 25.53 23.73
#